data_AF-A0A519L5M3-F1
#
_entry.id   AF-A0A519L5M3-F1
#
_cell.length_a   1.000
_cell.length_b   1.000
_cell.length_c   1.000
_cell.angle_alpha   90.00
_cell.angle_beta   90.00
_cell.angle_gamma   90.00
#
_symmetry.space_group_name_H-M   'P 1'
#
loop_
_entity.id
_entity.type
_entity.pdbx_description
1 polymer ?
#
loop_
_entity_poly.entity_id
_entity_poly.type
_entity_poly.pdbx_seq_one_letter_code
_entity_poly.pdbx_strand_id
1 'polypeptide(L)'
;MSAFTIVTTSATEGSDAAEVNVLTDDFADESEALGYSRRMAEEVVSFAASLMLDFDYSNVGLYEGDRLDEDLNPEHPSFIGMWVLDHEGAAFVPADEFSADVVEG
;
A
#
# COMPACT_ATOMS: atom_id res chain seq x y z
N MET A 1 -2.86 13.58 -17.17
CA MET A 1 -2.09 13.10 -16.02
C MET A 1 -2.90 13.46 -14.80
N SER A 2 -3.06 12.50 -13.90
CA SER A 2 -3.76 12.63 -12.65
C SER A 2 -2.77 12.29 -11.53
N ALA A 3 -2.85 13.02 -10.43
CA ALA A 3 -2.04 12.72 -9.26
C ALA A 3 -2.54 11.43 -8.61
N PHE A 4 -1.61 10.60 -8.14
CA PHE A 4 -1.88 9.46 -7.29
C PHE A 4 -0.91 9.46 -6.11
N THR A 5 -1.37 8.95 -4.98
CA THR A 5 -0.57 8.81 -3.78
C THR A 5 -0.38 7.33 -3.47
N ILE A 6 0.87 6.92 -3.26
CA ILE A 6 1.27 5.58 -2.85
C ILE A 6 1.80 5.67 -1.42
N VAL A 7 1.29 4.82 -0.55
CA VAL A 7 1.68 4.75 0.86
C VAL A 7 2.32 3.40 1.12
N THR A 8 3.60 3.38 1.47
CA THR A 8 4.30 2.17 1.90
C THR A 8 4.34 2.18 3.43
N THR A 9 3.68 1.20 4.03
CA THR A 9 3.78 0.94 5.47
C THR A 9 4.67 -0.29 5.66
N SER A 10 5.68 -0.18 6.50
CA SER A 10 6.59 -1.28 6.84
C SER A 10 6.81 -1.35 8.33
N ALA A 11 6.60 -2.52 8.92
CA ALA A 11 6.90 -2.81 10.32
C ALA A 11 7.96 -3.90 10.40
N THR A 12 8.83 -3.83 11.41
CA THR A 12 9.83 -4.87 11.67
C THR A 12 9.36 -5.79 12.79
N GLU A 13 9.58 -7.09 12.67
CA GLU A 13 9.23 -8.08 13.70
C GLU A 13 9.84 -7.69 15.06
N GLY A 14 9.00 -7.66 16.09
CA GLY A 14 9.41 -7.29 17.45
C GLY A 14 9.67 -5.79 17.66
N SER A 15 9.30 -4.94 16.70
CA SER A 15 9.26 -3.49 16.84
C SER A 15 7.82 -3.01 17.03
N ASP A 16 7.60 -2.10 17.99
CA ASP A 16 6.30 -1.43 18.19
C ASP A 16 6.11 -0.22 17.25
N ALA A 17 7.06 0.02 16.33
CA ALA A 17 7.05 1.16 15.41
C ALA A 17 6.94 0.68 13.96
N ALA A 18 5.97 1.24 13.24
CA ALA A 18 5.86 1.14 11.79
C ALA A 18 6.42 2.40 11.13
N GLU A 19 7.13 2.22 10.03
CA GLU A 19 7.59 3.29 9.16
C GLU A 19 6.58 3.49 8.02
N VAL A 20 6.16 4.73 7.83
CA VAL A 20 5.23 5.12 6.76
C VAL A 20 5.95 6.05 5.80
N ASN A 21 6.02 5.67 4.54
CA ASN A 21 6.55 6.47 3.45
C ASN A 21 5.44 6.80 2.46
N VAL A 22 5.34 8.08 2.09
CA VAL A 22 4.31 8.56 1.15
C VAL A 22 5.01 9.11 -0.09
N LEU A 23 4.56 8.65 -1.26
CA LEU A 23 4.97 9.13 -2.57
C LEU A 23 3.74 9.66 -3.29
N THR A 24 3.79 10.89 -3.79
CA THR A 24 2.78 11.42 -4.69
C THR A 24 3.42 11.78 -6.01
N ASP A 25 2.81 11.34 -7.10
CA ASP A 25 3.29 11.60 -8.46
C ASP A 25 2.12 11.66 -9.46
N ASP A 26 2.39 12.24 -10.63
CA ASP A 26 1.48 12.33 -11.75
C ASP A 26 1.61 11.09 -12.67
N PHE A 27 0.54 10.33 -12.81
CA PHE A 27 0.45 9.19 -13.71
C PHE A 27 -0.49 9.48 -14.89
N ALA A 28 -0.34 8.76 -16.00
CA ALA A 28 -1.24 8.88 -17.14
C ALA A 28 -2.66 8.44 -16.78
N ASP A 29 -2.78 7.34 -16.03
CA ASP A 29 -4.03 6.73 -15.58
C ASP A 29 -3.79 5.74 -14.42
N GLU A 30 -4.87 5.20 -13.86
CA GLU A 30 -4.85 4.24 -12.73
C GLU A 30 -4.04 2.97 -13.05
N SER A 31 -4.05 2.47 -14.29
CA SER A 31 -3.29 1.27 -14.68
C SER A 31 -1.79 1.48 -14.55
N GLU A 32 -1.32 2.69 -14.90
CA GLU A 32 0.09 3.05 -14.73
C GLU A 32 0.47 3.14 -13.24
N ALA A 33 -0.38 3.78 -12.43
CA ALA A 33 -0.17 3.88 -10.99
C ALA A 33 -0.19 2.49 -10.30
N LEU A 34 -1.09 1.60 -10.72
CA LEU A 34 -1.12 0.19 -10.30
C LEU A 34 0.15 -0.56 -10.70
N GLY A 35 0.61 -0.40 -11.93
CA GLY A 35 1.85 -1.03 -12.40
C GLY A 35 3.11 -0.51 -11.69
N TYR A 36 3.10 0.75 -11.27
CA TYR A 36 4.19 1.33 -10.47
C TYR A 36 4.15 0.82 -9.02
N SER A 37 3.00 0.91 -8.35
CA SER A 37 2.83 0.44 -6.97
C SER A 37 3.09 -1.06 -6.83
N ARG A 38 2.72 -1.87 -7.83
CA ARG A 38 3.08 -3.30 -7.90
C ARG A 38 4.58 -3.51 -7.79
N ARG A 39 5.37 -2.78 -8.60
CA ARG A 39 6.83 -2.91 -8.58
C ARG A 39 7.39 -2.51 -7.23
N MET A 40 6.85 -1.46 -6.61
CA MET A 40 7.25 -1.09 -5.24
C MET A 40 6.96 -2.22 -4.24
N ALA A 41 5.76 -2.82 -4.30
CA ALA A 41 5.38 -3.92 -3.42
C ALA A 41 6.30 -5.14 -3.62
N GLU A 42 6.59 -5.52 -4.87
CA GLU A 42 7.52 -6.60 -5.20
C GLU A 42 8.95 -6.31 -4.67
N GLU A 43 9.43 -5.08 -4.78
CA GLU A 43 10.71 -4.67 -4.20
C GLU A 43 10.70 -4.78 -2.66
N VAL A 44 9.65 -4.33 -1.99
CA VAL A 44 9.51 -4.45 -0.53
C VAL A 44 9.55 -5.92 -0.09
N VAL A 45 8.80 -6.80 -0.77
CA VAL A 45 8.84 -8.25 -0.51
C VAL A 45 10.24 -8.81 -0.72
N SER A 46 10.95 -8.37 -1.76
CA SER A 46 12.33 -8.83 -2.02
C SER A 46 13.30 -8.51 -0.86
N PHE A 47 13.05 -7.40 -0.16
CA PHE A 47 13.86 -6.98 0.99
C PHE A 47 13.31 -7.48 2.34
N ALA A 48 12.10 -8.06 2.37
CA ALA A 48 11.39 -8.39 3.61
C ALA A 48 12.21 -9.26 4.58
N ALA A 49 12.88 -10.29 4.07
CA ALA A 49 13.70 -11.16 4.92
C ALA A 49 14.94 -10.45 5.51
N SER A 50 15.52 -9.49 4.78
CA SER A 50 16.68 -8.72 5.26
C SER A 50 16.27 -7.63 6.25
N LEU A 51 15.05 -7.12 6.12
CA LEU A 51 14.46 -6.10 6.99
C LEU A 51 13.69 -6.71 8.17
N MET A 52 13.54 -8.04 8.21
CA MET A 52 12.68 -8.76 9.15
C MET A 52 11.28 -8.13 9.18
N LEU A 53 10.67 -7.94 8.00
CA LEU A 53 9.36 -7.30 7.91
C LEU A 53 8.30 -8.18 8.55
N ASP A 54 7.48 -7.54 9.37
CA ASP A 54 6.22 -8.09 9.84
C ASP A 54 5.15 -7.82 8.77
N PHE A 55 4.77 -8.88 8.06
CA PHE A 55 3.82 -8.84 6.96
C PHE A 55 2.40 -8.45 7.42
N ASP A 56 2.02 -8.75 8.66
CA ASP A 56 0.69 -8.43 9.19
C ASP A 56 0.47 -6.91 9.29
N TYR A 57 1.56 -6.14 9.39
CA TYR A 57 1.55 -4.68 9.52
C TYR A 57 2.26 -3.97 8.35
N SER A 58 2.63 -4.69 7.29
CA SER A 58 3.33 -4.12 6.12
C SER A 58 2.50 -4.22 4.85
N ASN A 59 2.32 -3.11 4.14
CA ASN A 59 1.50 -3.02 2.94
C ASN A 59 1.92 -1.85 2.04
N VAL A 60 1.41 -1.86 0.80
CA VAL A 60 1.52 -0.72 -0.12
C VAL A 60 0.13 -0.29 -0.58
N GLY A 61 -0.38 0.82 -0.04
CA GLY A 61 -1.68 1.40 -0.41
C GLY A 61 -1.59 2.33 -1.61
N LEU A 62 -2.65 2.40 -2.40
CA LEU A 62 -2.80 3.30 -3.55
C LEU A 62 -4.06 4.16 -3.41
N TYR A 63 -3.91 5.45 -3.66
CA TYR A 63 -4.96 6.45 -3.51
C TYR A 63 -5.01 7.38 -4.72
N GLU A 64 -6.22 7.82 -5.08
CA GLU A 64 -6.43 8.85 -6.08
C GLU A 64 -6.17 10.26 -5.51
N GLY A 65 -5.43 11.06 -6.29
CA GLY A 65 -5.13 12.46 -5.99
C GLY A 65 -3.80 12.66 -5.24
N ASP A 66 -3.48 13.93 -5.04
CA ASP A 66 -2.38 14.38 -4.17
C ASP A 66 -2.87 14.43 -2.71
N ARG A 67 -2.28 13.59 -1.87
CA ARG A 67 -2.70 13.34 -0.49
C ARG A 67 -1.54 13.43 0.51
N LEU A 68 -0.45 14.11 0.17
CA LEU A 68 0.78 14.15 0.98
C LEU A 68 0.58 14.58 2.44
N ASP A 69 -0.40 15.44 2.69
CA ASP A 69 -0.68 16.02 4.02
C ASP A 69 -1.89 15.37 4.72
N GLU A 70 -2.44 14.28 4.17
CA GLU A 70 -3.63 13.62 4.71
C GLU A 70 -3.28 12.37 5.54
N ASP A 71 -4.11 12.09 6.55
CA ASP A 71 -4.02 10.85 7.32
C ASP A 71 -4.69 9.72 6.52
N LEU A 72 -3.86 8.97 5.80
CA LEU A 72 -4.30 7.98 4.84
C LEU A 72 -4.51 6.63 5.50
N ASN A 73 -5.75 6.14 5.40
CA ASN A 73 -6.15 4.81 5.81
C ASN A 73 -7.10 4.20 4.77
N PRO A 74 -7.35 2.88 4.82
CA PRO A 74 -8.20 2.20 3.84
C PRO A 74 -9.67 2.65 3.84
N GLU A 75 -10.15 3.37 4.85
CA GLU A 75 -11.50 3.95 4.88
C GLU A 75 -11.56 5.29 4.12
N HIS A 76 -10.42 5.81 3.67
CA HIS A 76 -10.36 7.06 2.95
C HIS A 76 -11.09 6.97 1.60
N PRO A 77 -11.94 7.94 1.22
CA PRO A 77 -12.75 7.85 -0.02
C PRO A 77 -11.96 7.75 -1.32
N SER A 78 -10.68 8.14 -1.31
CA SER A 78 -9.80 8.03 -2.47
C SER A 78 -9.01 6.73 -2.51
N PHE A 79 -9.21 5.82 -1.55
CA PHE A 79 -8.55 4.52 -1.53
C PHE A 79 -8.97 3.68 -2.74
N ILE A 80 -7.99 3.26 -3.54
CA ILE A 80 -8.20 2.42 -4.73
C ILE A 80 -8.00 0.95 -4.36
N GLY A 81 -7.03 0.66 -3.49
CA GLY A 81 -6.71 -0.68 -3.03
C GLY A 81 -5.30 -0.74 -2.44
N MET A 82 -4.89 -1.92 -2.00
CA MET A 82 -3.57 -2.13 -1.41
C MET A 82 -2.94 -3.43 -1.89
N TRP A 83 -1.62 -3.45 -1.90
CA TRP A 83 -0.83 -4.66 -2.00
C TRP A 83 -0.61 -5.24 -0.60
N VAL A 84 -1.22 -6.38 -0.34
CA VAL A 84 -0.94 -7.23 0.82
C VAL A 84 0.31 -8.04 0.50
N LEU A 85 1.24 -8.06 1.44
CA LEU A 85 2.56 -8.65 1.26
C LEU A 85 2.67 -9.93 2.10
N ASP A 86 3.28 -10.96 1.55
CA ASP A 86 3.57 -12.19 2.27
C ASP A 86 4.85 -12.86 1.75
N HIS A 87 5.12 -14.08 2.24
CA HIS A 87 6.28 -14.87 1.80
C HIS A 87 6.18 -15.38 0.36
N GLU A 88 4.98 -15.43 -0.23
CA GLU A 88 4.71 -15.88 -1.59
C GLU A 88 4.80 -14.72 -2.61
N GLY A 89 4.55 -13.49 -2.18
CA GLY A 89 4.66 -12.30 -3.02
C GLY A 89 3.84 -11.11 -2.53
N ALA A 90 3.34 -10.34 -3.50
CA ALA A 90 2.41 -9.24 -3.27
C ALA A 90 1.09 -9.53 -4.02
N ALA A 91 -0.03 -9.39 -3.32
CA ALA A 91 -1.37 -9.58 -3.85
C ALA A 91 -2.16 -8.27 -3.74
N PHE A 92 -2.79 -7.85 -4.84
CA PHE A 92 -3.60 -6.63 -4.84
C PHE A 92 -5.01 -6.93 -4.34
N VAL A 93 -5.45 -6.19 -3.33
CA VAL A 93 -6.81 -6.18 -2.81
C VAL A 93 -7.45 -4.84 -3.15
N PRO A 94 -8.47 -4.81 -4.03
CA PRO A 94 -9.15 -3.56 -4.38
C PRO A 94 -10.00 -3.04 -3.21
N ALA A 95 -10.31 -1.75 -3.22
CA ALA A 95 -11.05 -1.09 -2.13
C ALA A 95 -12.44 -1.68 -1.88
N ASP A 96 -13.13 -2.16 -2.92
CA ASP A 96 -14.45 -2.80 -2.79
C ASP A 96 -14.39 -4.14 -2.06
N GLU A 97 -13.33 -4.93 -2.25
CA GLU A 97 -13.09 -6.17 -1.52
C GLU A 97 -12.63 -5.89 -0.08
N PHE A 98 -11.74 -4.90 0.10
CA PHE A 98 -11.24 -4.53 1.42
C PHE A 98 -12.37 -4.04 2.36
N SER A 99 -13.31 -3.25 1.81
CA SER A 99 -14.46 -2.77 2.59
C SER A 99 -15.45 -3.86 2.94
N ALA A 100 -15.53 -4.95 2.16
CA ALA A 100 -16.46 -6.05 2.43
C ALA A 100 -16.01 -6.90 3.63
N ASP A 101 -14.71 -7.10 3.80
CA ASP A 101 -14.13 -7.91 4.89
C ASP A 101 -14.32 -7.25 6.28
N VAL A 102 -14.28 -5.91 6.34
CA VAL A 102 -14.45 -5.14 7.60
C VAL A 102 -15.90 -5.15 8.09
N VAL A 103 -16.88 -5.39 7.21
CA VAL A 103 -18.31 -5.35 7.55
C VAL A 103 -18.83 -6.70 8.07
N GLU A 104 -18.06 -7.78 7.93
CA GLU A 104 -18.40 -9.12 8.44
C GLU A 104 -17.60 -9.56 9.70
N GLY A 105 -16.83 -8.65 10.31
CA GLY A 105 -16.03 -8.89 11.54
C GLY A 105 -16.70 -8.53 12.86
#